data_AF-A0AAE2BU29-F1
#
_entry.id   AF-A0AAE2BU29-F1
#
_cell.length_a   1.000
_cell.length_b   1.000
_cell.length_c   1.000
_cell.angle_alpha   90.00
_cell.angle_beta   90.00
_cell.angle_gamma   90.00
#
_symmetry.space_group_name_H-M   'P 1'
#
loop_
_entity.id
_entity.type
_entity.pdbx_description
1 polymer ?
#
loop_
_entity_poly.entity_id
_entity_poly.type
_entity_poly.pdbx_seq_one_letter_code
_entity_poly.pdbx_strand_id
1 'polypeptide(L)'
;MNEPFIFANGGYDGELLGNMAPGRCSSREKCFEGNSSTEPYIVAHHLLLCHAATVKLYKEKYQPLQTGEIGITLVTHWMEPYSSSRLDVEAAQQALDFMYG
;
A
#
# COMPACT_ATOMS: atom_id res chain seq x y z
N MET A 1 -3.42 -8.67 -6.86
CA MET A 1 -3.12 -8.43 -5.42
C MET A 1 -4.20 -7.53 -4.85
N ASN A 2 -4.54 -7.71 -3.59
CA ASN A 2 -5.55 -6.94 -2.89
C ASN A 2 -4.86 -5.99 -1.90
N GLU A 3 -5.18 -4.70 -1.94
CA GLU A 3 -4.84 -3.70 -0.92
C GLU A 3 -3.34 -3.63 -0.56
N PRO A 4 -2.46 -3.27 -1.51
CA PRO A 4 -1.02 -3.19 -1.26
C PRO A 4 -0.66 -2.21 -0.13
N PHE A 5 -1.44 -1.13 0.04
CA PHE A 5 -1.26 -0.18 1.16
C PHE A 5 -1.42 -0.86 2.52
N ILE A 6 -2.49 -1.64 2.71
CA ILE A 6 -2.75 -2.36 3.97
C ILE A 6 -1.69 -3.43 4.20
N PHE A 7 -1.26 -4.13 3.15
CA PHE A 7 -0.21 -5.14 3.27
C PHE A 7 1.12 -4.52 3.72
N ALA A 8 1.54 -3.41 3.08
CA ALA A 8 2.78 -2.73 3.41
C ALA A 8 2.75 -2.12 4.82
N ASN A 9 1.71 -1.34 5.15
CA ASN A 9 1.65 -0.65 6.44
C ASN A 9 1.25 -1.59 7.59
N GLY A 10 0.26 -2.46 7.40
CA GLY A 10 -0.15 -3.43 8.43
C GLY A 10 0.92 -4.47 8.74
N GLY A 11 1.71 -4.89 7.74
CA GLY A 11 2.77 -5.88 7.94
C GLY A 11 4.11 -5.32 8.44
N TYR A 12 4.40 -4.03 8.17
CA TYR A 12 5.75 -3.47 8.30
C TYR A 12 5.83 -2.08 8.96
N ASP A 13 4.70 -1.44 9.29
CA ASP A 13 4.66 -0.21 10.11
C ASP A 13 4.16 -0.52 11.54
N GLY A 14 3.25 -1.51 11.70
CA GLY A 14 2.80 -2.11 12.98
C GLY A 14 2.17 -1.16 14.02
N GLU A 15 2.19 0.15 13.78
CA GLU A 15 1.61 1.17 14.67
C GLU A 15 0.23 1.63 14.20
N LEU A 16 -0.02 1.67 12.89
CA LEU A 16 -1.22 2.32 12.33
C LEU A 16 -2.42 1.36 12.12
N LEU A 17 -2.18 0.12 11.69
CA LEU A 17 -3.23 -0.79 11.19
C LEU A 17 -3.31 -2.14 11.93
N GLY A 18 -2.61 -2.26 13.06
CA GLY A 18 -2.41 -3.53 13.75
C GLY A 18 -1.24 -4.32 13.17
N ASN A 19 -0.59 -5.12 14.02
CA ASN A 19 0.61 -5.87 13.67
C ASN A 19 0.25 -7.12 12.84
N MET A 20 -0.17 -6.92 11.59
CA MET A 20 -0.50 -8.00 10.67
C MET A 20 0.75 -8.80 10.34
N ALA A 21 0.62 -10.08 9.95
CA ALA A 21 1.76 -10.87 9.51
C ALA A 21 2.54 -10.13 8.39
N PRO A 22 3.89 -10.09 8.43
CA PRO A 22 4.77 -10.82 9.35
C PRO A 22 4.99 -10.16 10.73
N GLY A 23 4.41 -9.00 10.98
CA GLY A 23 4.41 -8.37 12.29
C GLY A 23 5.69 -7.60 12.60
N ARG A 24 6.21 -6.86 11.61
CA ARG A 24 7.43 -6.06 11.70
C ARG A 24 7.08 -4.59 11.89
N CYS A 25 7.85 -3.89 12.72
CA CYS A 25 7.68 -2.46 12.99
C CYS A 25 8.92 -1.90 13.68
N SER A 26 9.01 -0.61 13.99
CA SER A 26 10.13 -0.06 14.77
C SER A 26 10.05 -0.35 16.27
N SER A 27 8.84 -0.39 16.85
CA SER A 27 8.64 -0.62 18.29
C SER A 27 9.09 -2.02 18.74
N ARG A 28 10.09 -2.07 19.63
CA ARG A 28 10.63 -3.33 20.19
C ARG A 28 9.72 -3.97 21.23
N GLU A 29 8.74 -3.22 21.75
CA GLU A 29 7.72 -3.74 22.66
C GLU A 29 6.67 -4.56 21.92
N LYS A 30 6.46 -4.28 20.62
CA LYS A 30 5.43 -4.91 19.79
C LYS A 30 5.99 -5.92 18.79
N CYS A 31 7.18 -5.66 18.23
CA CYS A 31 7.75 -6.43 17.13
C CYS A 31 9.15 -6.96 17.46
N PHE A 32 9.46 -8.18 17.02
CA PHE A 32 10.77 -8.79 17.24
C PHE A 32 11.90 -8.09 16.47
N GLU A 33 11.60 -7.58 15.28
CA GLU A 33 12.50 -6.82 14.38
C GLU A 33 11.67 -5.91 13.46
N GLY A 34 12.32 -5.13 12.59
CA GLY A 34 11.65 -4.26 11.63
C GLY A 34 12.08 -2.79 11.70
N ASN A 35 11.69 -2.03 10.67
CA ASN A 35 11.86 -0.57 10.62
C ASN A 35 10.70 0.07 9.85
N SER A 36 9.77 0.67 10.59
CA SER A 36 8.58 1.34 10.08
C SER A 36 8.88 2.49 9.11
N SER A 37 10.07 3.11 9.21
CA SER A 37 10.45 4.23 8.34
C SER A 37 11.02 3.81 6.99
N THR A 38 11.28 2.51 6.76
CA THR A 38 11.90 2.03 5.51
C THR A 38 11.18 0.83 4.89
N GLU A 39 10.78 -0.13 5.71
CA GLU A 39 10.24 -1.40 5.22
C GLU A 39 8.92 -1.26 4.44
N PRO A 40 7.93 -0.44 4.87
CA PRO A 40 6.71 -0.25 4.10
C PRO A 40 6.97 0.22 2.66
N TYR A 41 7.92 1.12 2.46
CA TYR A 41 8.28 1.63 1.13
C TYR A 41 8.98 0.57 0.27
N ILE A 42 9.90 -0.21 0.87
CA ILE A 42 10.58 -1.32 0.19
C ILE A 42 9.56 -2.37 -0.26
N VAL A 43 8.61 -2.71 0.61
CA VAL A 43 7.54 -3.67 0.33
C VAL A 43 6.63 -3.15 -0.77
N ALA A 44 6.14 -1.91 -0.66
CA ALA A 44 5.30 -1.28 -1.68
C ALA A 44 5.97 -1.26 -3.06
N HIS A 45 7.27 -0.94 -3.11
CA HIS A 45 8.04 -0.96 -4.36
C HIS A 45 8.04 -2.34 -5.02
N HIS A 46 8.33 -3.40 -4.25
CA HIS A 46 8.33 -4.76 -4.78
C HIS A 46 6.93 -5.25 -5.16
N LEU A 47 5.88 -4.84 -4.43
CA LEU A 47 4.49 -5.14 -4.81
C LEU A 47 4.15 -4.54 -6.19
N LEU A 48 4.54 -3.29 -6.44
CA LEU A 48 4.35 -2.65 -7.75
C LEU A 48 5.12 -3.37 -8.86
N LEU A 49 6.38 -3.75 -8.62
CA LEU A 49 7.17 -4.53 -9.57
C LEU A 49 6.56 -5.90 -9.86
N CYS A 50 6.10 -6.62 -8.83
CA CYS A 50 5.41 -7.90 -8.96
C CYS A 50 4.12 -7.78 -9.77
N HIS A 51 3.32 -6.73 -9.52
CA HIS A 51 2.13 -6.45 -10.31
C HIS A 51 2.49 -6.17 -11.77
N ALA A 52 3.45 -5.28 -12.04
CA ALA A 52 3.89 -4.93 -13.39
C ALA A 52 4.41 -6.16 -14.17
N ALA A 53 5.22 -7.00 -13.55
CA ALA A 53 5.71 -8.24 -14.15
C ALA A 53 4.58 -9.21 -14.48
N THR A 54 3.60 -9.35 -13.58
CA THR A 54 2.43 -10.22 -13.77
C THR A 54 1.53 -9.70 -14.89
N VAL A 55 1.25 -8.39 -14.93
CA VAL A 55 0.46 -7.75 -15.99
C VAL A 55 1.14 -7.90 -17.34
N LYS A 56 2.45 -7.68 -17.42
CA LYS A 56 3.22 -7.88 -18.65
C LYS A 56 3.08 -9.31 -19.16
N LEU A 57 3.32 -10.31 -18.30
CA LEU A 57 3.16 -11.71 -18.65
C LEU A 57 1.73 -12.05 -19.10
N TYR A 58 0.72 -11.55 -18.39
CA TYR A 58 -0.69 -11.77 -18.74
C TYR A 58 -1.01 -11.21 -20.12
N LYS A 59 -0.68 -9.94 -20.38
CA LYS A 59 -0.96 -9.27 -21.64
C LYS A 59 -0.25 -9.93 -22.83
N GLU A 60 1.01 -10.33 -22.65
CA GLU A 60 1.81 -10.89 -23.75
C GLU A 60 1.45 -12.34 -24.06
N LYS A 61 1.14 -13.16 -23.04
CA LYS A 61 1.00 -14.62 -23.21
C LYS A 61 -0.44 -15.12 -23.12
N TYR A 62 -1.23 -14.57 -22.21
CA TYR A 62 -2.51 -15.18 -21.82
C TYR A 62 -3.72 -14.41 -22.33
N GLN A 63 -3.66 -13.08 -22.36
CA GLN A 63 -4.77 -12.24 -22.80
C GLN A 63 -5.23 -12.51 -24.24
N PRO A 64 -4.34 -12.74 -25.24
CA PRO A 64 -4.77 -13.08 -26.60
C PRO A 64 -5.55 -14.40 -26.69
N LEU A 65 -5.33 -15.32 -25.75
CA LEU A 65 -5.96 -16.65 -25.73
C LEU A 65 -7.22 -16.69 -24.88
N GLN A 66 -7.21 -16.00 -23.74
CA GLN A 66 -8.27 -16.06 -22.73
C GLN A 66 -9.28 -14.91 -22.86
N THR A 67 -8.91 -13.81 -23.54
CA THR A 67 -9.75 -12.62 -23.72
C THR A 67 -10.25 -11.97 -22.42
N GLY A 68 -9.56 -12.23 -21.30
CA GLY A 68 -9.89 -11.65 -20.00
C GLY A 68 -9.20 -10.31 -19.73
N GLU A 69 -9.46 -9.78 -18.54
CA GLU A 69 -8.90 -8.52 -18.05
C GLU A 69 -8.06 -8.74 -16.78
N ILE A 70 -7.11 -7.85 -16.55
CA ILE A 70 -6.26 -7.86 -15.36
C ILE A 70 -6.11 -6.45 -14.81
N GLY A 71 -6.16 -6.32 -13.49
CA GLY A 71 -6.00 -5.06 -12.77
C GLY A 71 -5.43 -5.26 -11.38
N ILE A 72 -5.51 -4.21 -10.56
CA ILE A 72 -5.11 -4.19 -9.16
C ILE A 72 -6.24 -3.59 -8.32
N THR A 73 -6.49 -4.17 -7.14
CA THR A 73 -7.46 -3.64 -6.18
C THR A 73 -6.72 -2.79 -5.17
N LEU A 74 -7.05 -1.50 -5.14
CA LEU A 74 -6.52 -0.52 -4.19
C LEU A 74 -7.60 -0.19 -3.15
N VAL A 75 -7.16 0.20 -1.95
CA VAL A 75 -8.03 0.72 -0.89
C VAL A 75 -7.55 2.09 -0.49
N THR A 76 -8.51 2.98 -0.22
CA THR A 76 -8.27 4.27 0.40
C THR A 76 -9.46 4.65 1.25
N HIS A 77 -9.22 5.45 2.28
CA HIS A 77 -10.27 6.24 2.89
C HIS A 77 -10.52 7.49 2.04
N TRP A 78 -11.75 8.01 2.13
CA TRP A 78 -12.04 9.37 1.68
C TRP A 78 -11.56 10.34 2.76
N MET A 79 -10.63 11.23 2.40
CA MET A 79 -10.05 12.19 3.34
C MET A 79 -10.81 13.50 3.27
N GLU A 80 -11.56 13.81 4.32
CA GLU A 80 -12.19 15.12 4.48
C GLU A 80 -11.27 16.07 5.26
N PRO A 81 -11.06 17.31 4.78
CA PRO A 81 -10.34 18.32 5.55
C PRO A 81 -11.00 18.56 6.92
N TYR A 82 -10.19 18.68 7.97
CA TYR A 82 -10.71 18.95 9.31
C TYR A 82 -11.46 20.30 9.40
N SER A 83 -11.00 21.30 8.65
CA SER A 83 -11.67 22.58 8.50
C SER A 83 -11.47 23.16 7.08
N SER A 84 -12.03 24.34 6.81
CA SER A 84 -11.82 25.06 5.55
C SER A 84 -10.47 25.79 5.48
N SER A 85 -9.60 25.63 6.48
CA SER A 85 -8.26 26.20 6.45
C SER A 85 -7.45 25.58 5.29
N ARG A 86 -6.59 26.39 4.65
CA ARG A 86 -5.73 25.91 3.57
C ARG A 86 -4.85 24.73 4.03
N LEU A 87 -4.36 24.77 5.26
CA LEU A 87 -3.52 23.72 5.82
C LEU A 87 -4.26 22.39 5.95
N ASP A 88 -5.51 22.39 6.37
CA ASP A 88 -6.29 21.15 6.50
C ASP A 88 -6.68 20.57 5.14
N VAL A 89 -6.92 21.43 4.14
CA VAL A 89 -7.15 20.99 2.76
C VAL A 89 -5.90 20.33 2.18
N GLU A 90 -4.74 20.94 2.38
CA GLU A 90 -3.45 20.37 1.97
C GLU A 90 -3.15 19.06 2.72
N ALA A 91 -3.43 18.99 4.02
CA ALA A 91 -3.23 17.78 4.82
C ALA A 91 -4.13 16.62 4.38
N ALA A 92 -5.41 16.89 4.06
CA ALA A 92 -6.31 15.86 3.53
C ALA A 92 -5.82 15.29 2.19
N GLN A 93 -5.32 16.16 1.30
CA GLN A 93 -4.72 15.72 0.03
C GLN A 93 -3.45 14.90 0.29
N GLN A 94 -2.55 15.33 1.18
CA GLN A 94 -1.36 14.56 1.52
C GLN A 94 -1.70 13.19 2.09
N ALA A 95 -2.70 13.09 2.99
CA ALA A 95 -3.14 11.81 3.51
C ALA A 95 -3.70 10.89 2.41
N LEU A 96 -4.42 11.45 1.43
CA LEU A 96 -4.90 10.72 0.26
C LEU A 96 -3.74 10.25 -0.62
N ASP A 97 -2.77 11.12 -0.91
CA ASP A 97 -1.60 10.80 -1.75
C ASP A 97 -0.77 9.67 -1.12
N PHE A 98 -0.61 9.64 0.20
CA PHE A 98 0.12 8.58 0.89
C PHE A 98 -0.63 7.23 0.89
N MET A 99 -1.96 7.24 0.92
CA MET A 99 -2.76 6.01 0.96
C MET A 99 -3.08 5.45 -0.43
N TYR A 100 -3.37 6.33 -1.40
CA TYR A 100 -3.90 5.99 -2.71
C TYR A 100 -2.92 6.25 -3.86
N GLY A 101 -2.28 7.42 -3.85
CA GLY A 101 -1.33 7.88 -4.88
C GLY A 101 -1.84 8.97 -5.79
#